data_AF-A0A933G456-F1
#
_entry.id   AF-A0A933G456-F1
#
_cell.length_a   1.000
_cell.length_b   1.000
_cell.length_c   1.000
_cell.angle_alpha   90.00
_cell.angle_beta   90.00
_cell.angle_gamma   90.00
#
_symmetry.space_group_name_H-M   'P 1'
#
loop_
_entity.id
_entity.type
_entity.pdbx_description
1 polymer ?
#
loop_
_entity_poly.entity_id
_entity_poly.type
_entity_poly.pdbx_seq_one_letter_code
_entity_poly.pdbx_strand_id
1 'polypeptide(L)'
;MKRLTLSRRAVLRAAGACAVSTAIGRALGAEQAGGTILEFESALFAAREAKYRHPKIDIINQGFRPVGGSVADFGVAELAKRVHFYYIERRLAEGTPFYPGHEIYFGHASTGDLFEWEVHDPVLLVRPGTWEGAHVWAPCVVRRGDEFIMAYTGINRHISQDIGLASSRDLFEWKRWDSNPISPCKGRPWAAWSPDHISSCRDPSLVEHEGRWYMNYTANTKQGASCIALASTTDFATWQDYGPICVGPAGGYEMRLKGGHPQGSLESANLFHRRGKWHLTVKAKVRDGTQSNWIIESDRPDRFDFAARREFWPHGFGIETVRRRGDRELLATFSGGTIRFGVVDWSQPSPTAHTVATAEELREWQ
;
A
#
# COMPACT_ATOMS: atom_id res chain seq x y z
N MET A 1 -63.52 -10.76 43.05
CA MET A 1 -63.36 -12.20 43.35
C MET A 1 -62.45 -12.84 42.30
N LYS A 2 -61.54 -13.70 42.78
CA LYS A 2 -60.27 -14.20 42.20
C LYS A 2 -60.29 -14.63 40.72
N ARG A 3 -59.26 -14.24 39.95
CA ARG A 3 -58.82 -14.95 38.73
C ARG A 3 -57.30 -15.11 38.70
N LEU A 4 -56.90 -16.27 38.19
CA LEU A 4 -55.66 -16.99 38.46
C LEU A 4 -54.41 -16.31 37.91
N THR A 5 -53.35 -16.33 38.73
CA THR A 5 -51.95 -16.13 38.34
C THR A 5 -51.39 -17.42 37.74
N LEU A 6 -51.06 -17.41 36.45
CA LEU A 6 -50.28 -18.45 35.78
C LEU A 6 -48.79 -18.10 35.89
N SER A 7 -48.00 -18.99 36.50
CA SER A 7 -46.55 -18.80 36.64
C SER A 7 -45.81 -19.09 35.33
N ARG A 8 -44.71 -18.36 35.11
CA ARG A 8 -43.80 -18.42 33.94
C ARG A 8 -43.26 -19.82 33.55
N ARG A 9 -43.52 -20.87 34.34
CA ARG A 9 -43.04 -22.23 34.06
C ARG A 9 -43.97 -23.06 33.15
N ALA A 10 -45.18 -22.59 32.82
CA ALA A 10 -46.13 -23.35 32.00
C ALA A 10 -46.02 -23.12 30.47
N VAL A 11 -45.28 -22.10 30.00
CA VAL A 11 -45.26 -21.72 28.58
C VAL A 11 -44.15 -22.43 27.77
N LEU A 12 -43.22 -23.14 28.41
CA LEU A 12 -42.04 -23.72 27.74
C LEU A 12 -42.14 -25.22 27.42
N ARG A 13 -43.34 -25.82 27.41
CA ARG A 13 -43.51 -27.27 27.15
C ARG A 13 -44.28 -27.65 25.88
N ALA A 14 -44.66 -26.71 25.01
CA ALA A 14 -45.55 -27.02 23.87
C ALA A 14 -45.04 -26.69 22.46
N ALA A 15 -43.78 -26.28 22.27
CA ALA A 15 -43.25 -26.12 20.91
C ALA A 15 -41.74 -26.41 20.89
N GLY A 16 -41.34 -27.47 20.17
CA GLY A 16 -39.92 -27.70 19.85
C GLY A 16 -39.43 -29.15 19.82
N ALA A 17 -40.27 -30.14 20.10
CA ALA A 17 -39.88 -31.55 20.01
C ALA A 17 -40.27 -32.14 18.65
N CYS A 18 -39.57 -31.79 17.57
CA CYS A 18 -39.56 -32.65 16.36
C CYS A 18 -38.43 -32.42 15.33
N ALA A 19 -37.56 -31.41 15.48
CA ALA A 19 -36.50 -31.17 14.47
C ALA A 19 -35.05 -31.23 15.01
N VAL A 20 -34.88 -31.39 16.32
CA VAL A 20 -33.54 -31.35 16.96
C VAL A 20 -32.97 -32.75 17.20
N SER A 21 -33.78 -33.81 17.18
CA SER A 21 -33.30 -35.19 17.43
C SER A 21 -32.52 -35.79 16.25
N THR A 22 -32.80 -35.40 15.02
CA THR A 22 -32.13 -35.96 13.83
C THR A 22 -30.77 -35.32 13.51
N ALA A 23 -30.54 -34.08 13.94
CA ALA A 23 -29.24 -33.40 13.78
C ALA A 23 -28.24 -33.79 14.88
N ILE A 24 -28.71 -34.06 16.11
CA ILE A 24 -27.85 -34.51 17.21
C ILE A 24 -27.41 -35.97 17.02
N GLY A 25 -28.24 -36.82 16.39
CA GLY A 25 -27.89 -38.21 16.08
C GLY A 25 -26.80 -38.39 15.01
N ARG A 26 -26.53 -37.38 14.17
CA ARG A 26 -25.44 -37.41 13.17
C ARG A 26 -24.13 -36.79 13.66
N ALA A 27 -24.16 -36.05 14.77
CA ALA A 27 -22.94 -35.56 15.44
C ALA A 27 -22.35 -36.56 16.45
N LEU A 28 -23.12 -37.61 16.82
CA LEU A 28 -22.67 -38.68 17.71
C LEU A 28 -22.00 -39.86 17.00
N GLY A 29 -21.76 -39.74 15.69
CA GLY A 29 -21.00 -40.71 14.88
C GLY A 29 -19.62 -40.21 14.46
N ALA A 30 -19.19 -39.02 14.90
CA ALA A 30 -17.80 -38.64 14.80
C ALA A 30 -17.08 -39.33 15.95
N GLU A 31 -16.29 -40.36 15.62
CA GLU A 31 -15.30 -40.93 16.54
C GLU A 31 -14.66 -39.79 17.34
N GLN A 32 -14.74 -39.85 18.67
CA GLN A 32 -13.81 -39.12 19.52
C GLN A 32 -12.42 -39.66 19.17
N ALA A 33 -11.78 -39.05 18.18
CA ALA A 33 -10.35 -39.16 17.99
C ALA A 33 -9.75 -38.61 19.29
N GLY A 34 -9.38 -39.52 20.19
CA GLY A 34 -8.75 -39.21 21.47
C GLY A 34 -7.40 -38.57 21.19
N GLY A 35 -7.39 -37.24 21.14
CA GLY A 35 -6.18 -36.43 21.12
C GLY A 35 -6.00 -35.73 22.46
N THR A 36 -4.75 -35.59 22.88
CA THR A 36 -4.35 -34.73 23.99
C THR A 36 -4.68 -33.26 23.70
N ILE A 37 -4.75 -32.43 24.74
CA ILE A 37 -4.90 -30.96 24.57
C ILE A 37 -3.77 -30.40 23.68
N LEU A 38 -2.56 -30.94 23.79
CA LEU A 38 -1.41 -30.53 22.99
C LEU A 38 -1.60 -30.81 21.50
N GLU A 39 -2.17 -31.97 21.15
CA GLU A 39 -2.47 -32.32 19.75
C GLU A 39 -3.56 -31.42 19.18
N PHE A 40 -4.61 -31.12 19.97
CA PHE A 40 -5.63 -30.15 19.58
C PHE A 40 -5.06 -28.75 19.35
N GLU A 41 -4.24 -28.23 20.28
CA GLU A 41 -3.62 -26.91 20.16
C GLU A 41 -2.67 -26.84 18.96
N SER A 42 -1.88 -27.89 18.72
CA SER A 42 -0.97 -27.98 17.57
C SER A 42 -1.73 -27.99 16.25
N ALA A 43 -2.80 -28.79 16.15
CA ALA A 43 -3.65 -28.82 14.96
C ALA A 43 -4.36 -27.47 14.72
N LEU A 44 -4.84 -26.83 15.79
CA LEU A 44 -5.46 -25.51 15.72
C LEU A 44 -4.46 -24.42 15.29
N PHE A 45 -3.23 -24.46 15.80
CA PHE A 45 -2.17 -23.56 15.38
C PHE A 45 -1.85 -23.74 13.89
N ALA A 46 -1.60 -24.97 13.44
CA ALA A 46 -1.32 -25.26 12.04
C ALA A 46 -2.45 -24.82 11.10
N ALA A 47 -3.72 -25.04 11.50
CA ALA A 47 -4.87 -24.60 10.72
C ALA A 47 -4.98 -23.07 10.63
N ARG A 48 -4.67 -22.35 11.72
CA ARG A 48 -4.66 -20.88 11.75
C ARG A 48 -3.51 -20.31 10.93
N GLU A 49 -2.34 -20.90 11.02
CA GLU A 49 -1.17 -20.54 10.23
C GLU A 49 -1.44 -20.76 8.75
N ALA A 50 -1.96 -21.93 8.35
CA ALA A 50 -2.31 -22.21 6.96
C ALA A 50 -3.33 -21.19 6.41
N LYS A 51 -4.34 -20.82 7.22
CA LYS A 51 -5.31 -19.78 6.85
C LYS A 51 -4.66 -18.40 6.68
N TYR A 52 -3.68 -18.07 7.52
CA TYR A 52 -2.97 -16.79 7.47
C TYR A 52 -2.02 -16.72 6.29
N ARG A 53 -1.20 -17.77 6.10
CA ARG A 53 -0.19 -17.89 5.03
C ARG A 53 -0.81 -18.07 3.66
N HIS A 54 -1.90 -18.82 3.55
CA HIS A 54 -2.56 -19.14 2.27
C HIS A 54 -4.05 -18.80 2.30
N PRO A 55 -4.40 -17.51 2.36
CA PRO A 55 -5.79 -17.08 2.37
C PRO A 55 -6.46 -17.40 1.03
N LYS A 56 -7.68 -17.95 1.08
CA LYS A 56 -8.53 -18.08 -0.12
C LYS A 56 -9.07 -16.71 -0.50
N ILE A 57 -8.76 -16.25 -1.70
CA ILE A 57 -9.06 -14.89 -2.16
C ILE A 57 -9.85 -14.94 -3.46
N ASP A 58 -10.99 -14.22 -3.47
CA ASP A 58 -11.63 -13.83 -4.72
C ASP A 58 -10.96 -12.56 -5.22
N ILE A 59 -9.90 -12.73 -6.01
CA ILE A 59 -9.05 -11.61 -6.44
C ILE A 59 -9.79 -10.60 -7.32
N ILE A 60 -10.81 -11.05 -8.05
CA ILE A 60 -11.59 -10.21 -8.97
C ILE A 60 -12.58 -9.35 -8.19
N ASN A 61 -13.40 -9.95 -7.32
CA ASN A 61 -14.48 -9.21 -6.66
C ASN A 61 -14.03 -8.56 -5.34
N GLN A 62 -13.13 -9.20 -4.60
CA GLN A 62 -12.71 -8.75 -3.27
C GLN A 62 -11.36 -8.05 -3.30
N GLY A 63 -10.40 -8.56 -4.09
CA GLY A 63 -9.02 -8.11 -4.05
C GLY A 63 -8.21 -8.77 -2.92
N PHE A 64 -6.90 -8.65 -2.96
CA PHE A 64 -6.01 -9.20 -1.93
C PHE A 64 -5.98 -8.29 -0.69
N ARG A 65 -6.06 -8.89 0.49
CA ARG A 65 -5.63 -8.27 1.76
C ARG A 65 -5.19 -9.36 2.73
N PRO A 66 -4.29 -9.06 3.67
CA PRO A 66 -3.91 -9.98 4.74
C PRO A 66 -5.09 -10.28 5.68
N VAL A 67 -5.08 -11.48 6.29
CA VAL A 67 -6.11 -11.88 7.25
C VAL A 67 -6.13 -10.92 8.44
N GLY A 68 -7.28 -10.27 8.67
CA GLY A 68 -7.45 -9.31 9.76
C GLY A 68 -6.75 -7.96 9.56
N GLY A 69 -6.25 -7.68 8.35
CA GLY A 69 -5.65 -6.40 8.00
C GLY A 69 -6.28 -5.78 6.76
N SER A 70 -5.83 -4.58 6.44
CA SER A 70 -6.14 -3.86 5.21
C SER A 70 -4.87 -3.24 4.66
N VAL A 71 -4.81 -3.11 3.33
CA VAL A 71 -3.67 -2.60 2.57
C VAL A 71 -3.86 -1.12 2.25
N ALA A 72 -2.80 -0.34 2.43
CA ALA A 72 -2.67 1.01 1.85
C ALA A 72 -1.50 1.02 0.84
N ASP A 73 -0.75 2.11 0.72
CA ASP A 73 0.37 2.24 -0.20
C ASP A 73 1.30 1.02 -0.17
N PHE A 74 1.73 0.59 -1.35
CA PHE A 74 2.47 -0.64 -1.53
C PHE A 74 3.48 -0.50 -2.67
N GLY A 75 4.48 -1.38 -2.67
CA GLY A 75 5.48 -1.53 -3.72
C GLY A 75 5.50 -2.96 -4.24
N VAL A 76 5.97 -3.12 -5.48
CA VAL A 76 5.98 -4.41 -6.18
C VAL A 76 7.39 -4.74 -6.67
N ALA A 77 7.78 -6.00 -6.56
CA ALA A 77 9.01 -6.53 -7.16
C ALA A 77 8.79 -7.95 -7.67
N GLU A 78 9.57 -8.38 -8.66
CA GLU A 78 9.50 -9.74 -9.20
C GLU A 78 10.82 -10.48 -9.02
N LEU A 79 10.75 -11.70 -8.47
CA LEU A 79 11.87 -12.62 -8.35
C LEU A 79 11.39 -14.05 -8.61
N ALA A 80 12.15 -14.81 -9.41
CA ALA A 80 11.84 -16.21 -9.74
C ALA A 80 10.37 -16.43 -10.21
N LYS A 81 9.86 -15.53 -11.07
CA LYS A 81 8.48 -15.52 -11.61
C LYS A 81 7.38 -15.30 -10.58
N ARG A 82 7.73 -14.94 -9.34
CA ARG A 82 6.79 -14.54 -8.30
C ARG A 82 6.80 -13.03 -8.16
N VAL A 83 5.63 -12.46 -8.10
CA VAL A 83 5.44 -11.04 -7.80
C VAL A 83 5.29 -10.91 -6.29
N HIS A 84 6.14 -10.10 -5.68
CA HIS A 84 6.17 -9.77 -4.27
C HIS A 84 5.56 -8.38 -4.07
N PHE A 85 4.66 -8.28 -3.09
CA PHE A 85 4.00 -7.06 -2.67
C PHE A 85 4.45 -6.72 -1.27
N TYR A 86 4.93 -5.49 -1.07
CA TYR A 86 5.23 -4.92 0.23
C TYR A 86 4.24 -3.81 0.48
N TYR A 87 3.47 -3.88 1.55
CA TYR A 87 2.37 -2.95 1.76
C TYR A 87 2.36 -2.38 3.17
N ILE A 88 1.89 -1.15 3.28
CA ILE A 88 1.44 -0.62 4.56
C ILE A 88 0.26 -1.50 5.02
N GLU A 89 0.38 -2.06 6.22
CA GLU A 89 -0.69 -2.82 6.82
C GLU A 89 -1.36 -2.04 7.96
N ARG A 90 -2.68 -1.87 7.84
CA ARG A 90 -3.57 -1.26 8.85
C ARG A 90 -4.38 -2.35 9.55
N ARG A 91 -4.41 -2.30 10.89
CA ARG A 91 -4.69 -3.46 11.75
C ARG A 91 -5.84 -3.38 12.74
N LEU A 92 -6.77 -2.47 12.67
CA LEU A 92 -8.00 -2.47 13.46
C LEU A 92 -9.03 -1.91 12.48
N ALA A 93 -10.31 -2.23 12.62
CA ALA A 93 -11.32 -1.83 11.61
C ALA A 93 -11.36 -0.30 11.35
N GLU A 94 -10.69 0.51 12.18
CA GLU A 94 -10.43 1.93 11.98
C GLU A 94 -9.19 2.19 11.09
N GLY A 95 -9.40 2.89 9.97
CA GLY A 95 -8.34 3.19 8.99
C GLY A 95 -7.37 4.32 9.37
N THR A 96 -7.26 4.69 10.65
CA THR A 96 -6.35 5.77 11.09
C THR A 96 -4.95 5.23 11.40
N PRO A 97 -3.87 5.93 10.96
CA PRO A 97 -2.50 5.51 11.25
C PRO A 97 -2.13 5.70 12.74
N PHE A 98 -2.87 6.54 13.46
CA PHE A 98 -2.51 6.98 14.81
C PHE A 98 -2.90 6.02 15.93
N TYR A 99 -3.50 4.86 15.59
CA TYR A 99 -3.81 3.84 16.58
C TYR A 99 -2.64 2.87 16.79
N PRO A 100 -2.41 2.40 18.03
CA PRO A 100 -1.31 1.48 18.32
C PRO A 100 -1.33 0.25 17.41
N GLY A 101 -0.16 -0.11 16.88
CA GLY A 101 0.03 -1.33 16.07
C GLY A 101 -0.22 -1.16 14.56
N HIS A 102 -0.54 0.04 14.08
CA HIS A 102 -0.75 0.32 12.66
C HIS A 102 0.51 0.84 11.99
N GLU A 103 0.79 0.35 10.77
CA GLU A 103 1.83 0.91 9.88
C GLU A 103 3.25 0.93 10.48
N ILE A 104 3.54 -0.04 11.35
CA ILE A 104 4.83 -0.18 12.05
C ILE A 104 5.78 -1.21 11.39
N TYR A 105 5.38 -1.75 10.24
CA TYR A 105 6.13 -2.67 9.40
C TYR A 105 5.54 -2.64 7.98
N PHE A 106 6.25 -3.21 7.02
CA PHE A 106 5.67 -3.58 5.72
C PHE A 106 5.21 -5.02 5.76
N GLY A 107 3.91 -5.25 5.53
CA GLY A 107 3.41 -6.59 5.27
C GLY A 107 3.97 -7.08 3.95
N HIS A 108 4.16 -8.39 3.84
CA HIS A 108 4.78 -9.01 2.66
C HIS A 108 3.91 -10.16 2.20
N ALA A 109 3.52 -10.15 0.92
CA ALA A 109 2.87 -11.28 0.29
C ALA A 109 3.40 -11.49 -1.12
N SER A 110 3.20 -12.67 -1.69
CA SER A 110 3.60 -12.95 -3.06
C SER A 110 2.62 -13.88 -3.77
N THR A 111 2.64 -13.84 -5.08
CA THR A 111 1.87 -14.73 -5.95
C THR A 111 2.65 -15.04 -7.22
N GLY A 112 2.54 -16.28 -7.72
CA GLY A 112 3.12 -16.68 -9.01
C GLY A 112 2.15 -16.52 -10.17
N ASP A 113 0.85 -16.68 -9.89
CA ASP A 113 -0.21 -16.83 -10.89
C ASP A 113 -1.29 -15.74 -10.78
N LEU A 114 -1.16 -14.81 -9.83
CA LEU A 114 -2.09 -13.71 -9.52
C LEU A 114 -3.39 -14.13 -8.81
N PHE A 115 -3.60 -15.42 -8.54
CA PHE A 115 -4.80 -15.98 -7.88
C PHE A 115 -4.49 -16.60 -6.53
N GLU A 116 -3.43 -17.39 -6.44
CA GLU A 116 -2.97 -18.03 -5.21
C GLU A 116 -1.90 -17.16 -4.56
N TRP A 117 -2.17 -16.73 -3.33
CA TRP A 117 -1.31 -15.82 -2.58
C TRP A 117 -0.70 -16.50 -1.37
N GLU A 118 0.53 -16.11 -1.10
CA GLU A 118 1.28 -16.52 0.08
C GLU A 118 1.67 -15.29 0.89
N VAL A 119 1.24 -15.23 2.14
CA VAL A 119 1.56 -14.16 3.09
C VAL A 119 2.80 -14.56 3.89
N HIS A 120 3.82 -13.71 3.83
CA HIS A 120 5.12 -13.92 4.46
C HIS A 120 5.22 -13.16 5.78
N ASP A 121 6.34 -13.33 6.46
CA ASP A 121 6.65 -12.51 7.62
C ASP A 121 6.85 -11.04 7.21
N PRO A 122 6.43 -10.08 8.06
CA PRO A 122 6.58 -8.68 7.74
C PRO A 122 8.06 -8.28 7.68
N VAL A 123 8.35 -7.27 6.87
CA VAL A 123 9.71 -6.73 6.69
C VAL A 123 9.78 -5.30 7.22
N LEU A 124 11.01 -4.85 7.51
CA LEU A 124 11.33 -3.48 7.95
C LEU A 124 10.43 -2.94 9.08
N LEU A 125 10.36 -3.66 10.21
CA LEU A 125 9.73 -3.12 11.43
C LEU A 125 10.38 -1.79 11.83
N VAL A 126 9.59 -0.85 12.35
CA VAL A 126 10.06 0.43 12.90
C VAL A 126 11.18 0.24 13.91
N ARG A 127 12.03 1.26 14.06
CA ARG A 127 13.10 1.29 15.06
C ARG A 127 12.81 2.36 16.11
N PRO A 128 12.18 2.01 17.25
CA PRO A 128 11.80 2.98 18.27
C PRO A 128 12.98 3.87 18.70
N GLY A 129 12.72 5.17 18.87
CA GLY A 129 13.75 6.15 19.24
C GLY A 129 14.60 6.68 18.08
N THR A 130 14.30 6.28 16.84
CA THR A 130 14.97 6.77 15.63
C THR A 130 14.03 7.68 14.79
N TRP A 131 14.55 8.19 13.67
CA TRP A 131 13.80 8.98 12.68
C TRP A 131 12.67 8.18 12.00
N GLU A 132 12.72 6.85 12.05
CA GLU A 132 11.71 5.91 11.53
C GLU A 132 11.03 5.12 12.67
N GLY A 133 10.99 5.71 13.88
CA GLY A 133 10.58 5.00 15.09
C GLY A 133 9.09 4.97 15.37
N ALA A 134 8.25 5.67 14.60
CA ALA A 134 6.81 5.69 14.76
C ALA A 134 6.10 4.89 13.67
N HIS A 135 6.41 5.13 12.40
CA HIS A 135 5.80 4.41 11.26
C HIS A 135 6.79 4.23 10.10
N VAL A 136 6.46 3.29 9.22
CA VAL A 136 7.10 3.11 7.90
C VAL A 136 6.04 3.07 6.81
N TRP A 137 6.17 3.91 5.77
CA TRP A 137 5.17 4.09 4.71
C TRP A 137 5.73 3.95 3.30
N ALA A 138 4.83 3.65 2.37
CA ALA A 138 4.95 3.80 0.92
C ALA A 138 6.29 3.25 0.37
N PRO A 139 6.48 1.92 0.42
CA PRO A 139 7.69 1.31 -0.12
C PRO A 139 7.64 1.34 -1.65
N CYS A 140 8.76 1.70 -2.28
CA CYS A 140 9.00 1.50 -3.70
C CYS A 140 10.19 0.55 -3.86
N VAL A 141 10.03 -0.53 -4.63
CA VAL A 141 11.08 -1.53 -4.82
C VAL A 141 11.53 -1.57 -6.27
N VAL A 142 12.84 -1.46 -6.48
CA VAL A 142 13.47 -1.50 -7.80
C VAL A 142 14.60 -2.51 -7.81
N ARG A 143 14.85 -3.13 -8.96
CA ARG A 143 15.99 -4.02 -9.15
C ARG A 143 17.19 -3.24 -9.67
N ARG A 144 18.35 -3.41 -9.02
CA ARG A 144 19.66 -2.88 -9.45
C ARG A 144 20.66 -4.04 -9.52
N GLY A 145 20.85 -4.58 -10.72
CA GLY A 145 21.74 -5.73 -10.92
C GLY A 145 21.21 -7.01 -10.26
N ASP A 146 22.00 -7.56 -9.34
CA ASP A 146 21.68 -8.75 -8.53
C ASP A 146 20.98 -8.41 -7.19
N GLU A 147 20.77 -7.13 -6.92
CA GLU A 147 20.16 -6.64 -5.68
C GLU A 147 18.84 -5.91 -5.97
N PHE A 148 17.97 -5.88 -4.98
CA PHE A 148 16.78 -5.05 -4.93
C PHE A 148 17.00 -3.91 -3.93
N ILE A 149 16.54 -2.72 -4.27
CA ILE A 149 16.55 -1.55 -3.41
C ILE A 149 15.11 -1.20 -3.10
N MET A 150 14.82 -0.98 -1.82
CA MET A 150 13.58 -0.40 -1.36
C MET A 150 13.84 1.03 -0.89
N ALA A 151 13.21 2.00 -1.54
CA ALA A 151 13.03 3.32 -0.96
C ALA A 151 11.74 3.34 -0.15
N TYR A 152 11.77 3.94 1.03
CA TYR A 152 10.61 3.97 1.91
C TYR A 152 10.58 5.24 2.76
N THR A 153 9.41 5.57 3.28
CA THR A 153 9.24 6.68 4.22
C THR A 153 9.39 6.17 5.65
N GLY A 154 10.23 6.82 6.45
CA GLY A 154 10.27 6.66 7.90
C GLY A 154 9.66 7.88 8.60
N ILE A 155 8.99 7.63 9.72
CA ILE A 155 8.30 8.68 10.48
C ILE A 155 8.71 8.62 11.93
N ASN A 156 9.05 9.77 12.49
CA ASN A 156 9.43 9.89 13.89
C ASN A 156 8.23 10.27 14.78
N ARG A 157 8.45 10.41 16.08
CA ARG A 157 7.39 10.75 17.06
C ARG A 157 6.82 12.17 16.91
N HIS A 158 7.49 13.04 16.17
CA HIS A 158 7.02 14.38 15.83
C HIS A 158 6.22 14.42 14.52
N ILE A 159 5.99 13.25 13.89
CA ILE A 159 5.39 13.12 12.56
C ILE A 159 6.23 13.87 11.49
N SER A 160 7.53 14.00 11.74
CA SER A 160 8.48 14.37 10.70
C SER A 160 8.77 13.14 9.85
N GLN A 161 8.60 13.30 8.55
CA GLN A 161 8.77 12.25 7.56
C GLN A 161 10.14 12.41 6.91
N ASP A 162 10.83 11.31 6.64
CA ASP A 162 12.06 11.30 5.85
C ASP A 162 12.15 10.00 5.03
N ILE A 163 13.12 9.90 4.14
CA ILE A 163 13.29 8.77 3.23
C ILE A 163 14.50 7.94 3.65
N GLY A 164 14.32 6.62 3.68
CA GLY A 164 15.38 5.64 3.86
C GLY A 164 15.49 4.69 2.68
N LEU A 165 16.64 4.03 2.60
CA LEU A 165 16.94 2.98 1.64
C LEU A 165 17.24 1.66 2.36
N ALA A 166 16.77 0.56 1.82
CA ALA A 166 17.14 -0.78 2.23
C ALA A 166 17.46 -1.63 1.02
N SER A 167 18.23 -2.69 1.20
CA SER A 167 18.50 -3.62 0.13
C SER A 167 18.30 -5.08 0.50
N SER A 168 18.02 -5.89 -0.50
CA SER A 168 17.76 -7.32 -0.39
C SER A 168 18.25 -8.04 -1.65
N ARG A 169 18.70 -9.28 -1.52
CA ARG A 169 19.03 -10.15 -2.66
C ARG A 169 17.95 -11.20 -2.95
N ASP A 170 17.07 -11.43 -1.99
CA ASP A 170 16.10 -12.54 -2.02
C ASP A 170 14.64 -12.08 -1.87
N LEU A 171 14.40 -10.77 -1.66
CA LEU A 171 13.08 -10.20 -1.39
C LEU A 171 12.45 -10.63 -0.04
N PHE A 172 13.20 -11.27 0.85
CA PHE A 172 12.75 -11.65 2.19
C PHE A 172 13.53 -10.91 3.27
N GLU A 173 14.85 -10.93 3.18
CA GLU A 173 15.72 -10.25 4.13
C GLU A 173 16.12 -8.88 3.61
N TRP A 174 15.84 -7.84 4.41
CA TRP A 174 16.12 -6.45 4.06
C TRP A 174 17.11 -5.81 5.03
N LYS A 175 18.23 -5.32 4.50
CA LYS A 175 19.22 -4.55 5.25
C LYS A 175 19.05 -3.06 4.95
N ARG A 176 18.69 -2.28 5.98
CA ARG A 176 18.73 -0.81 5.89
C ARG A 176 20.16 -0.32 5.65
N TRP A 177 20.29 0.73 4.86
CA TRP A 177 21.59 1.34 4.60
C TRP A 177 22.05 2.18 5.79
N ASP A 178 23.35 2.16 6.06
CA ASP A 178 23.96 2.92 7.16
C ASP A 178 23.93 4.44 6.89
N SER A 179 23.75 4.85 5.64
CA SER A 179 23.59 6.24 5.22
C SER A 179 22.20 6.82 5.50
N ASN A 180 21.27 6.05 6.05
CA ASN A 180 19.91 6.51 6.29
C ASN A 180 19.83 7.48 7.50
N PRO A 181 18.88 8.45 7.46
CA PRO A 181 18.02 8.79 6.32
C PRO A 181 18.80 9.56 5.24
N ILE A 182 18.31 9.53 4.00
CA ILE A 182 18.94 10.28 2.89
C ILE A 182 18.54 11.76 2.86
N SER A 183 17.47 12.16 3.56
CA SER A 183 17.12 13.56 3.88
C SER A 183 17.12 14.57 2.71
N PRO A 184 16.43 14.31 1.58
CA PRO A 184 16.50 15.19 0.41
C PRO A 184 15.93 16.60 0.67
N CYS A 185 14.97 16.74 1.61
CA CYS A 185 14.41 18.04 2.01
C CYS A 185 15.29 18.84 3.00
N LYS A 186 16.21 18.18 3.73
CA LYS A 186 16.93 18.81 4.84
C LYS A 186 17.82 19.95 4.36
N GLY A 187 17.62 21.14 4.93
CA GLY A 187 18.39 22.33 4.60
C GLY A 187 18.10 22.93 3.21
N ARG A 188 17.14 22.39 2.45
CA ARG A 188 16.82 22.94 1.13
C ARG A 188 16.14 24.29 1.24
N PRO A 189 16.49 25.27 0.38
CA PRO A 189 15.92 26.61 0.44
C PRO A 189 14.43 26.62 0.11
N TRP A 190 13.95 25.64 -0.67
CA TRP A 190 12.56 25.53 -1.12
C TRP A 190 11.67 24.73 -0.16
N ALA A 191 12.22 23.83 0.67
CA ALA A 191 11.43 22.86 1.44
C ALA A 191 11.03 23.39 2.83
N ALA A 192 9.79 23.10 3.25
CA ALA A 192 9.31 23.22 4.61
C ALA A 192 9.47 21.88 5.34
N TRP A 193 10.65 21.68 5.95
CA TRP A 193 10.98 20.43 6.63
C TRP A 193 11.71 20.68 7.94
N SER A 194 11.34 19.93 8.98
CA SER A 194 12.00 19.97 10.30
C SER A 194 11.87 18.61 10.98
N PRO A 195 12.91 18.11 11.68
CA PRO A 195 12.82 16.86 12.42
C PRO A 195 11.88 16.95 13.64
N ASP A 196 11.61 18.15 14.14
CA ASP A 196 10.90 18.38 15.41
C ASP A 196 9.42 18.76 15.24
N HIS A 197 8.93 18.80 14.00
CA HIS A 197 7.57 19.18 13.65
C HIS A 197 7.00 18.31 12.52
N ILE A 198 5.68 18.31 12.42
CA ILE A 198 4.96 17.66 11.31
C ILE A 198 5.46 18.25 9.99
N SER A 199 6.06 17.42 9.15
CA SER A 199 6.60 17.84 7.86
C SER A 199 6.66 16.69 6.86
N SER A 200 6.54 17.02 5.57
CA SER A 200 6.49 16.03 4.49
C SER A 200 7.84 15.83 3.82
N CYS A 201 8.22 14.57 3.67
CA CYS A 201 9.29 14.06 2.82
C CYS A 201 9.05 12.55 2.69
N ARG A 202 8.05 12.17 1.89
CA ARG A 202 7.47 10.81 1.87
C ARG A 202 7.17 10.32 0.47
N ASP A 203 6.64 9.10 0.39
CA ASP A 203 6.19 8.41 -0.81
C ASP A 203 7.26 8.40 -1.90
N PRO A 204 8.50 7.96 -1.59
CA PRO A 204 9.55 7.90 -2.59
C PRO A 204 9.19 6.89 -3.68
N SER A 205 9.32 7.29 -4.93
CA SER A 205 9.26 6.38 -6.07
C SER A 205 10.54 6.50 -6.89
N LEU A 206 11.14 5.35 -7.19
CA LEU A 206 12.41 5.22 -7.89
C LEU A 206 12.18 4.70 -9.31
N VAL A 207 12.84 5.35 -10.27
CA VAL A 207 12.93 4.85 -11.64
C VAL A 207 14.34 5.04 -12.19
N GLU A 208 14.83 4.04 -12.91
CA GLU A 208 16.08 4.13 -13.66
C GLU A 208 15.78 4.56 -15.09
N HIS A 209 16.58 5.49 -15.60
CA HIS A 209 16.57 5.89 -16.99
C HIS A 209 17.96 6.37 -17.43
N GLU A 210 18.52 5.72 -18.45
CA GLU A 210 19.79 6.07 -19.09
C GLU A 210 20.99 6.15 -18.11
N GLY A 211 21.08 5.18 -17.20
CA GLY A 211 22.15 5.07 -16.19
C GLY A 211 21.96 5.97 -14.98
N ARG A 212 20.82 6.66 -14.86
CA ARG A 212 20.49 7.57 -13.76
C ARG A 212 19.23 7.12 -13.05
N TRP A 213 19.28 7.18 -11.72
CA TRP A 213 18.13 6.94 -10.86
C TRP A 213 17.46 8.26 -10.52
N TYR A 214 16.16 8.33 -10.75
CA TYR A 214 15.31 9.45 -10.40
C TYR A 214 14.42 9.02 -9.24
N MET A 215 14.36 9.84 -8.19
CA MET A 215 13.49 9.64 -7.04
C MET A 215 12.53 10.82 -6.92
N ASN A 216 11.26 10.60 -7.28
CA ASN A 216 10.23 11.58 -6.95
C ASN A 216 9.70 11.31 -5.54
N TYR A 217 9.25 12.35 -4.85
CA TYR A 217 8.72 12.25 -3.49
C TYR A 217 7.80 13.42 -3.15
N THR A 218 6.89 13.20 -2.21
CA THR A 218 5.96 14.19 -1.68
C THR A 218 6.66 15.10 -0.67
N ALA A 219 6.51 16.41 -0.84
CA ALA A 219 7.06 17.43 0.06
C ALA A 219 6.14 18.65 0.19
N ASN A 220 6.50 19.57 1.09
CA ASN A 220 5.89 20.90 1.18
C ASN A 220 6.93 21.98 0.84
N THR A 221 6.53 22.96 0.04
CA THR A 221 7.32 24.17 -0.22
C THR A 221 7.32 25.08 1.01
N LYS A 222 8.29 25.98 1.20
CA LYS A 222 8.26 26.96 2.29
C LYS A 222 7.01 27.86 2.29
N GLN A 223 6.43 28.09 1.11
CA GLN A 223 5.32 29.02 0.91
C GLN A 223 3.95 28.46 1.29
N GLY A 224 3.77 27.14 1.37
CA GLY A 224 2.46 26.58 1.71
C GLY A 224 2.03 25.38 0.88
N ALA A 225 2.57 25.25 -0.33
CA ALA A 225 2.04 24.28 -1.29
C ALA A 225 2.62 22.89 -1.04
N SER A 226 1.75 21.87 -1.09
CA SER A 226 2.21 20.50 -1.35
C SER A 226 2.73 20.39 -2.77
N CYS A 227 3.75 19.57 -2.95
CA CYS A 227 4.40 19.36 -4.24
C CYS A 227 4.98 17.95 -4.33
N ILE A 228 5.16 17.49 -5.57
CA ILE A 228 6.09 16.41 -5.87
C ILE A 228 7.43 17.06 -6.21
N ALA A 229 8.47 16.67 -5.48
CA ALA A 229 9.85 17.06 -5.72
C ALA A 229 10.64 15.91 -6.33
N LEU A 230 11.82 16.21 -6.87
CA LEU A 230 12.68 15.25 -7.54
C LEU A 230 14.13 15.37 -7.09
N ALA A 231 14.74 14.23 -6.81
CA ALA A 231 16.18 14.10 -6.71
C ALA A 231 16.68 13.04 -7.70
N SER A 232 17.94 13.10 -8.11
CA SER A 232 18.56 12.06 -8.93
C SER A 232 19.94 11.66 -8.42
N THR A 233 20.35 10.45 -8.75
CA THR A 233 21.64 9.90 -8.39
C THR A 233 22.14 8.91 -9.44
N THR A 234 23.44 8.66 -9.45
CA THR A 234 24.08 7.61 -10.27
C THR A 234 24.76 6.55 -9.39
N ASP A 235 24.93 6.82 -8.11
CA ASP A 235 25.68 5.99 -7.15
C ASP A 235 24.93 5.74 -5.83
N PHE A 236 23.78 6.40 -5.63
CA PHE A 236 23.02 6.49 -4.38
C PHE A 236 23.77 7.06 -3.17
N ALA A 237 24.99 7.56 -3.36
CA ALA A 237 25.76 8.26 -2.35
C ALA A 237 25.59 9.78 -2.47
N THR A 238 25.54 10.29 -3.70
CA THR A 238 25.38 11.72 -3.99
C THR A 238 24.07 11.96 -4.71
N TRP A 239 23.30 12.94 -4.24
CA TRP A 239 21.97 13.26 -4.75
C TRP A 239 21.93 14.69 -5.30
N GLN A 240 21.56 14.81 -6.57
CA GLN A 240 21.23 16.08 -7.21
C GLN A 240 19.76 16.42 -6.90
N ASP A 241 19.53 17.60 -6.33
CA ASP A 241 18.20 18.14 -6.06
C ASP A 241 17.70 18.96 -7.26
N TYR A 242 16.47 18.70 -7.69
CA TYR A 242 15.77 19.46 -8.73
C TYR A 242 14.65 20.33 -8.14
N GLY A 243 14.38 20.20 -6.84
CA GLY A 243 13.28 20.88 -6.17
C GLY A 243 11.90 20.39 -6.61
N PRO A 244 10.85 21.20 -6.39
CA PRO A 244 9.49 20.88 -6.79
C PRO A 244 9.35 20.78 -8.32
N ILE A 245 8.94 19.61 -8.82
CA ILE A 245 8.70 19.35 -10.25
C ILE A 245 7.21 19.44 -10.62
N CYS A 246 6.31 19.30 -9.63
CA CYS A 246 4.88 19.46 -9.78
C CYS A 246 4.32 20.11 -8.50
N VAL A 247 3.76 21.31 -8.61
CA VAL A 247 3.22 22.04 -7.44
C VAL A 247 1.70 22.01 -7.47
N GLY A 248 1.11 21.57 -6.36
CA GLY A 248 -0.34 21.54 -6.19
C GLY A 248 -0.91 22.91 -5.83
N PRO A 249 -2.24 23.05 -5.76
CA PRO A 249 -2.87 24.31 -5.40
C PRO A 249 -2.54 24.71 -3.96
N ALA A 250 -2.22 25.99 -3.76
CA ALA A 250 -1.78 26.56 -2.48
C ALA A 250 -2.87 26.59 -1.39
N GLY A 251 -4.14 26.33 -1.73
CA GLY A 251 -5.27 26.38 -0.81
C GLY A 251 -5.33 25.24 0.22
N GLY A 252 -4.51 24.20 0.06
CA GLY A 252 -4.55 22.99 0.88
C GLY A 252 -5.86 22.20 0.73
N TYR A 253 -5.84 20.92 1.11
CA TYR A 253 -7.03 20.06 1.07
C TYR A 253 -7.41 19.52 2.46
N GLU A 254 -6.51 19.60 3.44
CA GLU A 254 -6.74 19.09 4.79
C GLU A 254 -7.28 20.13 5.78
N MET A 255 -8.04 19.64 6.76
CA MET A 255 -8.59 20.45 7.84
C MET A 255 -7.49 21.06 8.73
N ARG A 256 -7.64 22.35 9.05
CA ARG A 256 -6.80 23.07 10.00
C ARG A 256 -7.23 22.73 11.43
N LEU A 257 -6.45 21.98 12.20
CA LEU A 257 -6.78 21.75 13.61
C LEU A 257 -6.23 22.81 14.58
N LYS A 258 -5.26 23.63 14.16
CA LYS A 258 -4.83 24.96 14.67
C LYS A 258 -3.41 25.20 14.16
N GLY A 259 -3.10 26.40 13.67
CA GLY A 259 -1.74 26.89 13.35
C GLY A 259 -0.78 25.86 12.76
N GLY A 260 -0.73 25.75 11.44
CA GLY A 260 0.17 24.84 10.73
C GLY A 260 0.24 25.16 9.25
N HIS A 261 1.30 24.69 8.60
CA HIS A 261 1.54 24.85 7.17
C HIS A 261 0.46 24.10 6.36
N PRO A 262 -0.11 24.66 5.27
CA PRO A 262 -1.12 23.95 4.48
C PRO A 262 -0.61 22.61 3.97
N GLN A 263 -1.27 21.51 4.33
CA GLN A 263 -1.03 20.20 3.72
C GLN A 263 -2.09 19.98 2.63
N GLY A 264 -1.67 20.07 1.37
CA GLY A 264 -2.40 19.50 0.25
C GLY A 264 -2.07 18.01 0.07
N SER A 265 -2.97 17.25 -0.56
CA SER A 265 -2.73 15.85 -0.93
C SER A 265 -2.20 15.80 -2.36
N LEU A 266 -0.88 15.63 -2.50
CA LEU A 266 -0.18 15.19 -3.71
C LEU A 266 0.69 14.04 -3.21
N GLU A 267 0.27 12.81 -3.46
CA GLU A 267 0.76 11.62 -2.76
C GLU A 267 0.86 10.43 -3.71
N SER A 268 1.50 9.35 -3.25
CA SER A 268 1.57 8.07 -3.97
C SER A 268 1.98 8.27 -5.43
N ALA A 269 2.94 9.15 -5.66
CA ALA A 269 3.32 9.59 -6.99
C ALA A 269 4.36 8.64 -7.60
N ASN A 270 4.16 8.27 -8.86
CA ASN A 270 5.08 7.42 -9.60
C ASN A 270 5.52 8.12 -10.89
N LEU A 271 6.83 8.28 -11.04
CA LEU A 271 7.47 8.82 -12.23
C LEU A 271 7.98 7.67 -13.11
N PHE A 272 7.67 7.70 -14.40
CA PHE A 272 8.19 6.70 -15.33
C PHE A 272 8.28 7.24 -16.76
N HIS A 273 9.14 6.63 -17.57
CA HIS A 273 9.33 6.98 -18.97
C HIS A 273 8.71 5.93 -19.89
N ARG A 274 7.88 6.35 -20.84
CA ARG A 274 7.13 5.48 -21.74
C ARG A 274 6.86 6.16 -23.07
N ARG A 275 7.18 5.48 -24.18
CA ARG A 275 6.96 5.96 -25.56
C ARG A 275 7.53 7.37 -25.82
N GLY A 276 8.74 7.62 -25.31
CA GLY A 276 9.45 8.89 -25.52
C GLY A 276 8.94 10.06 -24.67
N LYS A 277 8.06 9.80 -23.70
CA LYS A 277 7.56 10.80 -22.76
C LYS A 277 7.72 10.37 -21.32
N TRP A 278 7.86 11.36 -20.44
CA TRP A 278 7.77 11.20 -19.01
C TRP A 278 6.32 11.31 -18.55
N HIS A 279 5.95 10.43 -17.64
CA HIS A 279 4.62 10.35 -17.05
C HIS A 279 4.77 10.43 -15.53
N LEU A 280 3.95 11.28 -14.92
CA LEU A 280 3.81 11.36 -13.47
C LEU A 280 2.38 10.98 -13.11
N THR A 281 2.19 9.78 -12.56
CA THR A 281 0.93 9.46 -11.90
C THR A 281 0.97 10.00 -10.48
N VAL A 282 -0.13 10.56 -9.99
CA VAL A 282 -0.21 11.12 -8.64
C VAL A 282 -1.61 10.99 -8.06
N LYS A 283 -1.69 10.66 -6.79
CA LYS A 283 -2.92 10.77 -6.01
C LYS A 283 -3.06 12.21 -5.52
N ALA A 284 -4.16 12.86 -5.86
CA ALA A 284 -4.52 14.16 -5.31
C ALA A 284 -6.03 14.35 -5.27
N LYS A 285 -6.61 14.71 -4.12
CA LYS A 285 -8.03 15.05 -4.07
C LYS A 285 -8.23 16.47 -4.56
N VAL A 286 -8.93 16.67 -5.68
CA VAL A 286 -9.32 18.01 -6.14
C VAL A 286 -10.63 18.39 -5.47
N ARG A 287 -10.75 19.66 -5.04
CA ARG A 287 -11.94 20.18 -4.35
C ARG A 287 -13.14 20.01 -5.29
N ASP A 288 -14.26 19.56 -4.74
CA ASP A 288 -15.53 19.36 -5.45
C ASP A 288 -15.51 18.29 -6.58
N GLY A 289 -14.41 17.54 -6.72
CA GLY A 289 -14.28 16.40 -7.64
C GLY A 289 -14.47 15.04 -6.95
N THR A 290 -14.84 14.03 -7.73
CA THR A 290 -14.91 12.61 -7.29
C THR A 290 -13.61 11.86 -7.57
N GLN A 291 -12.79 12.38 -8.49
CA GLN A 291 -11.51 11.80 -8.89
C GLN A 291 -10.42 12.14 -7.89
N SER A 292 -9.44 11.24 -7.81
CA SER A 292 -8.31 11.40 -6.90
C SER A 292 -7.01 10.81 -7.40
N ASN A 293 -6.99 10.23 -8.61
CA ASN A 293 -5.78 9.83 -9.30
C ASN A 293 -5.67 10.58 -10.62
N TRP A 294 -4.43 10.88 -10.97
CA TRP A 294 -4.12 11.69 -12.13
C TRP A 294 -2.89 11.16 -12.82
N ILE A 295 -2.78 11.41 -14.12
CA ILE A 295 -1.55 11.32 -14.89
C ILE A 295 -1.26 12.67 -15.54
N ILE A 296 0.02 13.04 -15.55
CA ILE A 296 0.53 14.25 -16.17
C ILE A 296 1.71 13.84 -17.07
N GLU A 297 1.73 14.35 -18.29
CA GLU A 297 2.78 14.06 -19.26
C GLU A 297 3.77 15.23 -19.35
N SER A 298 5.03 14.91 -19.66
CA SER A 298 6.08 15.89 -19.94
C SER A 298 7.11 15.32 -20.89
N ASP A 299 7.81 16.19 -21.61
CA ASP A 299 8.97 15.82 -22.43
C ASP A 299 10.26 15.77 -21.58
N ARG A 300 10.19 16.14 -20.30
CA ARG A 300 11.33 16.16 -19.36
C ARG A 300 10.95 15.65 -17.97
N PRO A 301 11.86 14.99 -17.23
CA PRO A 301 11.54 14.36 -15.93
C PRO A 301 11.33 15.36 -14.80
N ASP A 302 11.80 16.60 -14.94
CA ASP A 302 11.92 17.58 -13.86
C ASP A 302 10.92 18.74 -13.97
N ARG A 303 9.87 18.61 -14.79
CA ARG A 303 8.82 19.62 -14.90
C ARG A 303 7.49 19.02 -15.36
N PHE A 304 6.46 19.15 -14.53
CA PHE A 304 5.09 18.73 -14.82
C PHE A 304 4.11 19.85 -14.49
N ASP A 305 3.14 20.08 -15.38
CA ASP A 305 2.07 21.04 -15.15
C ASP A 305 0.85 20.34 -14.54
N PHE A 306 0.57 20.62 -13.27
CA PHE A 306 -0.59 20.06 -12.58
C PHE A 306 -1.92 20.45 -13.25
N ALA A 307 -1.97 21.57 -13.98
CA ALA A 307 -3.16 21.95 -14.73
C ALA A 307 -3.44 21.03 -15.93
N ALA A 308 -2.40 20.39 -16.49
CA ALA A 308 -2.51 19.47 -17.62
C ALA A 308 -2.92 18.03 -17.22
N ARG A 309 -3.20 17.81 -15.93
CA ARG A 309 -3.58 16.50 -15.40
C ARG A 309 -4.89 15.98 -16.02
N ARG A 310 -4.97 14.67 -16.19
CA ARG A 310 -6.22 13.95 -16.52
C ARG A 310 -6.38 12.74 -15.63
N GLU A 311 -7.61 12.27 -15.44
CA GLU A 311 -7.85 11.02 -14.72
C GLU A 311 -7.17 9.87 -15.46
N PHE A 312 -6.49 9.00 -14.71
CA PHE A 312 -5.72 7.90 -15.30
C PHE A 312 -6.41 6.55 -15.15
N TRP A 313 -7.00 6.28 -13.98
CA TRP A 313 -7.66 5.03 -13.68
C TRP A 313 -8.84 5.28 -12.74
N PRO A 314 -10.09 5.23 -13.21
CA PRO A 314 -11.24 5.35 -12.32
C PRO A 314 -11.16 4.37 -11.14
N HIS A 315 -11.24 4.90 -9.92
CA HIS A 315 -11.09 4.17 -8.64
C HIS A 315 -9.70 3.62 -8.29
N GLY A 316 -8.67 3.90 -9.09
CA GLY A 316 -7.28 3.62 -8.75
C GLY A 316 -6.70 4.63 -7.74
N PHE A 317 -5.92 4.13 -6.79
CA PHE A 317 -5.09 4.87 -5.83
C PHE A 317 -3.76 4.13 -5.64
N GLY A 318 -2.63 4.85 -5.63
CA GLY A 318 -1.29 4.24 -5.49
C GLY A 318 -1.05 3.13 -6.52
N ILE A 319 -0.56 3.50 -7.69
CA ILE A 319 -0.57 2.64 -8.87
C ILE A 319 0.84 2.12 -9.14
N GLU A 320 1.03 0.81 -9.04
CA GLU A 320 2.29 0.14 -9.30
C GLU A 320 2.24 -0.67 -10.60
N THR A 321 3.35 -0.73 -11.34
CA THR A 321 3.46 -1.66 -12.48
C THR A 321 3.78 -3.05 -11.97
N VAL A 322 2.94 -4.03 -12.30
CA VAL A 322 3.12 -5.43 -11.90
C VAL A 322 3.87 -6.22 -12.98
N ARG A 323 3.37 -6.17 -14.22
CA ARG A 323 3.96 -6.88 -15.37
C ARG A 323 3.81 -6.04 -16.63
N ARG A 324 4.75 -6.18 -17.57
CA ARG A 324 4.74 -5.48 -18.86
C ARG A 324 4.73 -6.48 -20.01
N ARG A 325 3.92 -6.24 -21.05
CA ARG A 325 3.84 -7.05 -22.28
C ARG A 325 3.69 -6.14 -23.50
N GLY A 326 4.80 -5.81 -24.15
CA GLY A 326 4.81 -4.86 -25.26
C GLY A 326 4.24 -3.51 -24.79
N ASP A 327 3.20 -3.01 -25.46
CA ASP A 327 2.50 -1.77 -25.11
C ASP A 327 1.48 -1.92 -23.97
N ARG A 328 1.09 -3.14 -23.58
CA ARG A 328 0.16 -3.36 -22.47
C ARG A 328 0.93 -3.52 -21.15
N GLU A 329 0.34 -3.06 -20.05
CA GLU A 329 0.84 -3.30 -18.70
C GLU A 329 -0.27 -3.74 -17.75
N LEU A 330 0.06 -4.70 -16.88
CA LEU A 330 -0.72 -5.03 -15.70
C LEU A 330 -0.27 -4.09 -14.59
N LEU A 331 -1.24 -3.35 -14.07
CA LEU A 331 -1.08 -2.46 -12.94
C LEU A 331 -1.73 -3.08 -11.71
N ALA A 332 -1.23 -2.70 -10.54
CA ALA A 332 -1.92 -2.90 -9.28
C ALA A 332 -2.30 -1.55 -8.68
N THR A 333 -3.34 -1.56 -7.89
CA THR A 333 -3.81 -0.41 -7.11
C THR A 333 -4.35 -0.88 -5.76
N PHE A 334 -4.43 0.00 -4.78
CA PHE A 334 -5.17 -0.29 -3.55
C PHE A 334 -6.49 0.48 -3.52
N SER A 335 -7.58 -0.18 -3.16
CA SER A 335 -8.89 0.45 -2.99
C SER A 335 -9.71 -0.32 -1.96
N GLY A 336 -10.38 0.40 -1.06
CA GLY A 336 -11.14 -0.21 0.03
C GLY A 336 -10.32 -1.12 0.96
N GLY A 337 -9.00 -0.87 1.08
CA GLY A 337 -8.12 -1.70 1.90
C GLY A 337 -7.64 -3.00 1.24
N THR A 338 -7.76 -3.11 -0.09
CA THR A 338 -7.42 -4.31 -0.86
C THR A 338 -6.58 -3.96 -2.08
N ILE A 339 -5.64 -4.83 -2.45
CA ILE A 339 -4.91 -4.78 -3.72
C ILE A 339 -5.82 -5.32 -4.83
N ARG A 340 -5.89 -4.60 -5.94
CA ARG A 340 -6.66 -4.93 -7.14
C ARG A 340 -5.82 -4.71 -8.38
N PHE A 341 -6.20 -5.38 -9.46
CA PHE A 341 -5.49 -5.30 -10.73
C PHE A 341 -6.24 -4.47 -11.78
N GLY A 342 -5.47 -3.86 -12.66
CA GLY A 342 -5.96 -3.14 -13.82
C GLY A 342 -5.02 -3.27 -14.99
N VAL A 343 -5.50 -2.92 -16.17
CA VAL A 343 -4.72 -2.99 -17.39
C VAL A 343 -4.72 -1.62 -18.05
N VAL A 344 -3.56 -1.23 -18.59
CA VAL A 344 -3.42 -0.08 -19.47
C VAL A 344 -2.80 -0.53 -20.79
N ASP A 345 -3.26 0.08 -21.90
CA ASP A 345 -2.67 -0.05 -23.22
C ASP A 345 -2.03 1.28 -23.63
N TRP A 346 -0.70 1.32 -23.64
CA TRP A 346 0.08 2.51 -23.98
C TRP A 346 0.08 2.84 -25.47
N SER A 347 -0.44 1.96 -26.34
CA SER A 347 -0.57 2.26 -27.77
C SER A 347 -1.69 3.27 -28.07
N GLN A 348 -2.62 3.46 -27.12
CA GLN A 348 -3.73 4.39 -27.26
C GLN A 348 -3.25 5.85 -27.23
N PRO A 349 -3.93 6.78 -27.95
CA PRO A 349 -3.56 8.20 -27.94
C PRO A 349 -3.64 8.87 -26.56
N SER A 350 -4.54 8.40 -25.70
CA SER A 350 -4.69 8.85 -24.31
C SER A 350 -4.88 7.63 -23.40
N PRO A 351 -3.78 6.96 -23.00
CA PRO A 351 -3.85 5.73 -22.21
C PRO A 351 -4.52 5.96 -20.85
N THR A 352 -5.53 5.16 -20.56
CA THR A 352 -6.27 5.13 -19.29
C THR A 352 -6.35 3.67 -18.87
N ALA A 353 -6.14 3.39 -17.59
CA ALA A 353 -6.27 2.05 -17.08
C ALA A 353 -7.73 1.73 -16.72
N HIS A 354 -8.10 0.47 -16.87
CA HIS A 354 -9.36 -0.08 -16.38
C HIS A 354 -9.11 -1.22 -15.40
N THR A 355 -10.04 -1.41 -14.47
CA THR A 355 -9.98 -2.52 -13.52
C THR A 355 -10.24 -3.84 -14.22
N VAL A 356 -9.42 -4.85 -13.95
CA VAL A 356 -9.63 -6.21 -14.47
C VAL A 356 -10.94 -6.76 -13.90
N ALA A 357 -11.84 -7.17 -14.79
CA ALA A 357 -13.21 -7.53 -14.41
C ALA A 357 -13.47 -9.04 -14.37
N THR A 358 -12.58 -9.84 -14.98
CA THR A 358 -12.75 -11.29 -15.08
C THR A 358 -11.46 -12.05 -14.78
N ALA A 359 -11.61 -13.32 -14.38
CA ALA A 359 -10.47 -14.19 -14.16
C ALA A 359 -9.74 -14.50 -15.49
N GLU A 360 -10.48 -14.58 -16.60
CA GLU A 360 -9.92 -14.82 -17.93
C GLU A 360 -8.96 -13.70 -18.35
N GLU A 361 -9.35 -12.45 -18.12
CA GLU A 361 -8.51 -11.29 -18.39
C GLU A 361 -7.25 -11.28 -17.51
N LEU A 362 -7.38 -11.60 -16.21
CA LEU A 362 -6.21 -11.69 -15.33
C LEU A 362 -5.26 -12.84 -15.71
N ARG A 363 -5.81 -13.99 -16.15
CA ARG A 363 -5.01 -15.14 -16.61
C ARG A 363 -4.17 -14.84 -17.83
N GLU A 364 -4.55 -13.85 -18.65
CA GLU A 364 -3.68 -13.38 -19.74
C GLU A 364 -2.31 -12.95 -19.23
N TRP A 365 -2.17 -12.58 -17.96
CA TRP A 365 -0.94 -12.04 -17.40
C TRP A 365 -0.03 -13.05 -16.71
N GLN A 366 -0.43 -14.32 -16.61
CA GLN A 366 0.34 -15.40 -15.98
C GLN A 366 1.69 -15.67 -16.62
#